data_AF-A0A2E4KFT2-F1
#
_entry.id   AF-A0A2E4KFT2-F1
#
_cell.length_a   1.000
_cell.length_b   1.000
_cell.length_c   1.000
_cell.angle_alpha   90.00
_cell.angle_beta   90.00
_cell.angle_gamma   90.00
#
_symmetry.space_group_name_H-M   'P 1'
#
loop_
_entity.id
_entity.type
_entity.pdbx_description
1 polymer ?
#
loop_
_entity_poly.entity_id
_entity_poly.type
_entity_poly.pdbx_seq_one_letter_code
_entity_poly.pdbx_strand_id
1 'polypeptide(L)'
;MNLKRKKKIMVILDSHHTHQHVLDELNFYSKYVSKKSYIIVCDTILNFIGGKVKGRKRPWDLKKNPMTAVAAFLKNNKNFIIDKDIDKKLFFSCNQSGYLKKIK
;
A
#
# COMPACT_ATOMS: atom_id res chain seq x y z
N MET A 1 15.42 -12.79 -7.26
CA MET A 1 14.41 -12.69 -8.34
C MET A 1 15.04 -11.99 -9.53
N ASN A 2 15.29 -12.70 -10.63
CA ASN A 2 15.98 -12.18 -11.82
C ASN A 2 14.93 -11.72 -12.85
N LEU A 3 14.61 -10.42 -12.83
CA LEU A 3 13.58 -9.81 -13.68
C LEU A 3 14.22 -9.41 -15.01
N LYS A 4 14.18 -10.31 -16.02
CA LYS A 4 14.76 -10.05 -17.34
C LYS A 4 14.20 -8.76 -17.99
N ARG A 5 15.08 -8.12 -18.76
CA ARG A 5 14.98 -6.86 -19.49
C ARG A 5 13.57 -6.57 -20.08
N LYS A 6 12.86 -5.63 -19.44
CA LYS A 6 11.59 -5.00 -19.87
C LYS A 6 10.32 -5.87 -19.81
N LYS A 7 9.70 -5.90 -18.63
CA LYS A 7 8.24 -5.91 -18.49
C LYS A 7 7.89 -4.88 -17.44
N LYS A 8 6.90 -4.01 -17.67
CA LYS A 8 6.46 -3.05 -16.65
C LYS A 8 6.02 -3.84 -15.42
N ILE A 9 6.67 -3.62 -14.29
CA ILE A 9 6.40 -4.35 -13.04
C ILE A 9 5.51 -3.50 -12.15
N MET A 10 4.38 -4.09 -11.78
CA MET A 10 3.45 -3.60 -10.77
C MET A 10 3.37 -4.63 -9.64
N VAL A 11 3.13 -4.17 -8.42
CA VAL A 11 2.99 -5.02 -7.23
C VAL A 11 1.65 -4.73 -6.57
N ILE A 12 0.98 -5.77 -6.06
CA ILE A 12 -0.25 -5.67 -5.26
C ILE A 12 0.03 -6.36 -3.93
N LEU A 13 -0.21 -5.68 -2.82
CA LEU A 13 0.00 -6.18 -1.47
C LEU A 13 -1.36 -6.48 -0.83
N ASP A 14 -1.65 -7.77 -0.66
CA ASP A 14 -2.94 -8.28 -0.16
C ASP A 14 -2.75 -9.52 0.74
N SER A 15 -1.64 -9.57 1.47
CA SER A 15 -1.27 -10.72 2.30
C SER A 15 -1.74 -10.56 3.75
N HIS A 16 -1.11 -9.66 4.50
CA HIS A 16 -1.38 -9.41 5.92
C HIS A 16 -1.42 -7.92 6.21
N HIS A 17 -2.32 -7.51 7.12
CA HIS A 17 -2.73 -6.10 7.25
C HIS A 17 -2.14 -5.37 8.45
N THR A 18 -1.15 -5.96 9.13
CA THR A 18 -0.43 -5.25 10.18
C THR A 18 0.52 -4.21 9.59
N HIS A 19 0.66 -3.09 10.29
CA HIS A 19 1.58 -2.03 9.91
C HIS A 19 2.98 -2.55 9.54
N GLN A 20 3.58 -3.35 10.42
CA GLN A 20 4.96 -3.81 10.25
C GLN A 20 5.11 -4.68 9.00
N HIS A 21 4.20 -5.63 8.80
CA HIS A 21 4.23 -6.53 7.66
C HIS A 21 4.11 -5.78 6.33
N VAL A 22 3.12 -4.89 6.22
CA VAL A 22 2.91 -4.08 5.01
C VAL A 22 4.11 -3.16 4.75
N LEU A 23 4.70 -2.57 5.79
CA LEU A 23 5.89 -1.73 5.65
C LEU A 23 7.09 -2.54 5.15
N ASP A 24 7.29 -3.76 5.66
CA ASP A 24 8.35 -4.66 5.21
C ASP A 24 8.16 -5.08 3.75
N GLU A 25 6.93 -5.40 3.35
CA GLU A 25 6.59 -5.68 1.95
C GLU A 25 6.85 -4.46 1.05
N LEU A 26 6.42 -3.27 1.45
CA LEU A 26 6.66 -2.02 0.72
C LEU A 26 8.16 -1.78 0.50
N ASN A 27 8.97 -1.93 1.56
CA ASN A 27 10.42 -1.77 1.49
C ASN A 27 11.07 -2.83 0.59
N PHE A 28 10.62 -4.08 0.67
CA PHE A 28 11.20 -5.18 -0.10
C PHE A 28 10.84 -5.11 -1.59
N TYR A 29 9.56 -4.89 -1.91
CA TYR A 29 9.08 -4.99 -3.29
C TYR A 29 9.26 -3.69 -4.10
N SER A 30 9.35 -2.53 -3.46
CA SER A 30 9.45 -1.23 -4.16
C SER A 30 10.64 -1.08 -5.11
N LYS A 31 11.75 -1.78 -4.83
CA LYS A 31 12.94 -1.79 -5.69
C LYS A 31 12.69 -2.45 -7.04
N TYR A 32 11.71 -3.33 -7.15
CA TYR A 32 11.38 -4.05 -8.39
C TYR A 32 10.31 -3.36 -9.24
N VAL A 33 9.53 -2.45 -8.65
CA VAL A 33 8.48 -1.72 -9.39
C VAL A 33 9.09 -0.82 -10.45
N SER A 34 8.51 -0.83 -11.64
CA SER A 34 8.97 0.01 -12.76
C SER A 34 8.53 1.46 -12.61
N LYS A 35 9.32 2.41 -13.12
CA LYS A 35 8.92 3.82 -13.19
C LYS A 35 7.60 3.94 -13.98
N LYS A 36 6.69 4.81 -13.52
CA LYS A 36 5.30 4.95 -14.01
C LYS A 36 4.40 3.72 -13.78
N SER A 37 4.83 2.75 -12.99
CA SER A 37 3.99 1.64 -12.49
C SER A 37 3.64 1.87 -11.01
N TYR A 38 2.97 0.89 -10.38
CA TYR A 38 2.34 1.05 -9.08
C TYR A 38 2.77 -0.02 -8.07
N ILE A 39 2.74 0.35 -6.80
CA ILE A 39 2.40 -0.59 -5.72
C ILE A 39 0.97 -0.26 -5.32
N ILE A 40 0.10 -1.27 -5.28
CA ILE A 40 -1.27 -1.13 -4.77
C ILE A 40 -1.30 -1.79 -3.39
N VAL A 41 -1.54 -1.00 -2.35
CA VAL A 41 -1.70 -1.47 -0.97
C VAL A 41 -3.19 -1.64 -0.70
N CYS A 42 -3.62 -2.87 -0.45
CA CYS A 42 -5.01 -3.17 -0.15
C CYS A 42 -5.39 -2.78 1.28
N ASP A 43 -6.69 -2.60 1.51
CA ASP A 43 -7.34 -2.44 2.81
C ASP A 43 -6.84 -1.27 3.66
N THR A 44 -6.45 -0.17 3.01
CA THR A 44 -6.19 1.09 3.71
C THR A 44 -7.45 1.64 4.39
N ILE A 45 -8.64 1.21 3.97
CA ILE A 45 -9.92 1.52 4.62
C ILE A 45 -9.99 1.11 6.10
N LEU A 46 -9.15 0.15 6.52
CA LEU A 46 -9.01 -0.25 7.92
C LEU A 46 -8.66 0.93 8.85
N ASN A 47 -8.07 1.99 8.30
CA ASN A 47 -7.81 3.24 9.01
C ASN A 47 -9.07 4.01 9.42
N PHE A 48 -10.22 3.75 8.79
CA PHE A 48 -11.49 4.43 9.10
C PHE A 48 -12.44 3.56 9.91
N ILE A 49 -12.47 2.24 9.65
CA ILE A 49 -13.38 1.32 10.32
C ILE A 49 -12.80 0.72 11.61
N GLY A 50 -11.48 0.75 11.77
CA GLY A 50 -10.77 0.19 12.91
C GLY A 50 -10.77 -1.34 12.98
N GLY A 51 -10.19 -1.88 14.06
CA GLY A 51 -10.02 -3.33 14.25
C GLY A 51 -11.19 -4.04 14.95
N LYS A 52 -12.21 -3.31 15.40
CA LYS A 52 -13.32 -3.85 16.20
C LYS A 52 -14.46 -4.33 15.31
N VAL A 53 -14.19 -5.34 14.49
CA VAL A 53 -15.26 -6.11 13.85
C VAL A 53 -15.78 -7.11 14.88
N LYS A 54 -17.10 -7.12 15.14
CA LYS A 54 -17.72 -8.00 16.15
C LYS A 54 -17.28 -9.46 15.92
N GLY A 55 -16.81 -10.12 16.99
CA GLY A 55 -16.55 -11.56 17.01
C GLY A 55 -15.16 -12.04 16.58
N ARG A 56 -14.22 -11.16 16.21
CA ARG A 56 -12.82 -11.57 15.89
C ARG A 56 -11.79 -10.59 16.43
N LYS A 57 -10.78 -11.07 17.17
CA LYS A 57 -9.58 -10.29 17.49
C LYS A 57 -8.74 -10.17 16.22
N ARG A 58 -8.56 -8.95 15.73
CA ARG A 58 -7.65 -8.66 14.61
C ARG A 58 -6.34 -8.06 15.13
N PRO A 59 -5.19 -8.35 14.50
CA PRO A 59 -3.90 -7.81 14.90
C PRO A 59 -3.65 -6.37 14.42
N TRP A 60 -4.59 -5.76 13.70
CA TRP A 60 -4.56 -4.36 13.23
C TRP A 60 -5.66 -3.51 13.87
N ASP A 61 -5.41 -2.20 13.95
CA ASP A 61 -6.34 -1.20 14.49
C ASP A 61 -6.19 0.17 13.80
N LEU A 62 -6.87 1.20 14.32
CA LEU A 62 -6.80 2.57 13.78
C LEU A 62 -5.39 3.18 13.80
N LYS A 63 -4.47 2.66 14.63
CA LYS A 63 -3.09 3.16 14.78
C LYS A 63 -2.06 2.27 14.06
N LYS A 64 -2.39 1.01 13.78
CA LYS A 64 -1.50 0.02 13.16
C LYS A 64 -2.26 -0.76 12.08
N ASN A 65 -2.20 -0.26 10.85
CA ASN A 65 -2.91 -0.80 9.68
C ASN A 65 -2.16 -0.48 8.36
N PRO A 66 -2.63 -0.93 7.18
CA PRO A 66 -1.96 -0.67 5.91
C PRO A 66 -1.78 0.82 5.58
N MET A 67 -2.74 1.70 5.91
CA MET A 67 -2.60 3.14 5.67
C MET A 67 -1.46 3.75 6.49
N THR A 68 -1.29 3.33 7.74
CA THR A 68 -0.17 3.81 8.57
C THR A 68 1.19 3.33 8.02
N ALA A 69 1.25 2.16 7.40
CA ALA A 69 2.45 1.67 6.72
C ALA A 69 2.75 2.49 5.45
N VAL A 70 1.72 2.82 4.66
CA VAL A 70 1.84 3.73 3.51
C VAL A 70 2.41 5.09 3.95
N ALA A 71 1.88 5.69 5.02
CA ALA A 71 2.38 6.95 5.54
C ALA A 71 3.85 6.88 5.96
N ALA A 72 4.25 5.82 6.68
CA ALA A 72 5.63 5.60 7.09
C ALA A 72 6.58 5.40 5.90
N PHE A 73 6.17 4.62 4.90
CA PHE A 73 6.93 4.38 3.68
C PHE A 73 7.19 5.68 2.90
N LEU A 74 6.15 6.50 2.68
CA LEU A 74 6.26 7.75 1.92
C LEU A 74 7.04 8.86 2.65
N LYS A 75 7.12 8.81 3.99
CA LYS A 75 7.98 9.71 4.76
C LYS A 75 9.44 9.57 4.32
N ASN A 76 9.90 8.33 4.15
CA ASN A 76 11.30 8.00 3.88
C ASN A 76 11.59 7.65 2.41
N ASN A 77 10.57 7.53 1.55
CA ASN A 77 10.74 7.16 0.15
C ASN A 77 10.13 8.19 -0.81
N LYS A 78 10.97 8.98 -1.48
CA LYS A 78 10.55 10.01 -2.46
C LYS A 78 10.43 9.50 -3.90
N ASN A 79 10.56 8.18 -4.11
CA ASN A 79 10.36 7.57 -5.42
C ASN A 79 8.89 7.27 -5.71
N PHE A 80 8.02 7.35 -4.70
CA PHE A 80 6.59 7.05 -4.80
C PHE A 80 5.74 8.23 -4.33
N ILE A 81 4.55 8.36 -4.91
CA ILE A 81 3.50 9.28 -4.47
C ILE A 81 2.16 8.57 -4.48
N ILE A 82 1.20 9.05 -3.69
CA ILE A 82 -0.20 8.62 -3.80
C ILE A 82 -0.78 9.19 -5.10
N ASP A 83 -1.39 8.35 -5.91
CA ASP A 83 -2.09 8.75 -7.13
C ASP A 83 -3.50 9.26 -6.79
N LYS A 84 -3.58 10.56 -6.51
CA LYS A 84 -4.84 11.24 -6.14
C LYS A 84 -5.88 11.24 -7.26
N ASP A 85 -5.49 11.03 -8.51
CA ASP A 85 -6.45 10.95 -9.61
C ASP A 85 -7.22 9.63 -9.56
N ILE A 86 -6.56 8.54 -9.16
CA ILE A 86 -7.24 7.26 -8.90
C ILE A 86 -8.15 7.36 -7.69
N ASP A 87 -7.67 7.93 -6.58
CA ASP A 87 -8.49 8.11 -5.36
C ASP A 87 -9.78 8.91 -5.66
N LYS A 88 -9.70 9.96 -6.48
CA LYS A 88 -10.89 10.75 -6.87
C LYS A 88 -11.83 10.02 -7.80
N LYS A 89 -11.30 9.19 -8.71
CA LYS A 89 -12.12 8.40 -9.66
C LYS A 89 -12.84 7.26 -8.96
N LEU A 90 -12.21 6.64 -7.96
CA LEU A 90 -12.77 5.56 -7.17
C LEU A 90 -13.50 6.13 -5.94
N PHE A 91 -14.66 6.74 -6.19
CA PHE A 91 -15.47 7.44 -5.18
C PHE A 91 -15.68 6.61 -3.89
N PHE A 92 -15.83 5.30 -4.03
CA PHE A 92 -15.76 4.33 -2.93
C PHE A 92 -14.68 3.30 -3.23
N SER A 93 -13.71 3.16 -2.33
CA SER A 93 -12.62 2.19 -2.46
C SER A 93 -12.17 1.70 -1.09
N CYS A 94 -11.86 0.40 -0.98
CA CYS A 94 -11.20 -0.16 0.20
C CYS A 94 -9.70 0.23 0.28
N ASN A 95 -9.17 0.85 -0.79
CA ASN A 95 -7.75 1.11 -0.99
C ASN A 95 -7.46 2.61 -1.16
N GLN A 96 -8.25 3.48 -0.53
CA GLN A 96 -8.01 4.93 -0.54
C GLN A 96 -6.56 5.26 -0.12
N SER A 97 -5.86 6.04 -0.92
CA SER A 97 -4.43 6.34 -0.73
C SER A 97 -3.49 5.13 -0.81
N GLY A 98 -3.98 3.96 -1.22
CA GLY A 98 -3.22 2.73 -1.42
C GLY A 98 -2.56 2.63 -2.80
N TYR A 99 -2.90 3.51 -3.75
CA TYR A 99 -2.33 3.52 -5.10
C TYR A 99 -1.04 4.33 -5.15
N LEU A 100 0.10 3.67 -4.94
CA LEU A 100 1.41 4.31 -4.90
C LEU A 100 2.10 4.26 -6.26
N LYS A 101 2.16 5.39 -6.95
CA LYS A 101 2.80 5.52 -8.26
C LYS A 101 4.30 5.75 -8.12
N LYS A 102 5.12 4.97 -8.81
CA LYS A 102 6.57 5.19 -8.88
C LYS A 102 6.90 6.33 -9.85
N ILE A 103 7.43 7.42 -9.33
CA ILE A 103 7.76 8.64 -10.09
C ILE A 103 9.26 8.78 -10.41
N LYS A 104 10.14 8.08 -9.68
CA LYS A 104 11.59 8.11 -9.92
C LYS A 104 12.11 6.76 -10.36
#